data_AF-A0A804JVS2-F1
#
_entry.id   AF-A0A804JVS2-F1
#
_cell.length_a   1.000
_cell.length_b   1.000
_cell.length_c   1.000
_cell.angle_alpha   90.00
_cell.angle_beta   90.00
_cell.angle_gamma   90.00
#
_symmetry.space_group_name_H-M   'P 1'
#
loop_
_entity.id
_entity.type
_entity.pdbx_description
1 polymer ?
#
loop_
_entity_poly.entity_id
_entity_poly.type
_entity_poly.pdbx_seq_one_letter_code
_entity_poly.pdbx_strand_id
1 'polypeptide(L)' 'MNRPRGFTLLAVVPLLLVRLYTPSAIESPQYTVVHSESDFEVRLYRESVWMSAPTDEISFEKATKFGFHR' A
#
# COMPACT_ATOMS: atom_id res chain seq x y z
N MET A 1 1.25 10.75 49.16
CA MET A 1 0.20 10.21 48.27
C MET A 1 0.87 9.66 47.02
N ASN A 2 1.22 8.37 47.01
CA ASN A 2 2.00 7.75 45.94
C ASN A 2 1.08 7.37 44.77
N ARG A 3 1.24 8.08 43.64
CA ARG A 3 0.54 7.77 42.39
C ARG A 3 0.87 6.32 41.97
N PRO A 4 -0.11 5.46 41.63
CA PRO A 4 0.16 4.06 41.32
C PRO A 4 0.88 3.94 39.97
N ARG A 5 2.22 3.90 40.03
CA ARG A 5 3.13 3.76 38.87
C ARG A 5 2.86 2.48 38.07
N GLY A 6 2.32 1.43 38.71
CA GLY A 6 2.00 0.15 38.08
C GLY A 6 0.88 0.22 37.04
N PHE A 7 -0.17 1.01 37.27
CA PHE A 7 -1.26 1.18 36.31
C PHE A 7 -0.83 1.93 35.04
N THR A 8 0.15 2.83 35.17
CA THR A 8 0.65 3.63 34.04
C THR A 8 1.52 2.78 33.09
N LEU A 9 2.37 1.91 33.64
CA LEU A 9 3.20 1.00 32.84
C LEU A 9 2.37 -0.09 32.13
N LEU A 10 1.35 -0.63 32.80
CA LEU A 10 0.47 -1.66 32.23
C LEU A 10 -0.35 -1.18 31.04
N ALA A 11 -0.66 0.11 30.93
CA ALA A 11 -1.40 0.67 29.79
C ALA A 11 -0.49 1.17 28.66
N VAL A 12 0.72 1.65 28.99
CA VAL A 12 1.65 2.23 28.01
C VAL A 12 2.33 1.14 27.17
N VAL A 13 2.73 0.03 27.77
CA VAL A 13 3.39 -1.09 27.07
C VAL A 13 2.50 -1.70 25.96
N PRO A 14 1.24 -2.09 26.22
CA PRO A 14 0.38 -2.61 25.16
C PRO A 14 0.05 -1.55 24.10
N LEU A 15 -0.07 -0.27 24.46
CA LEU A 15 -0.28 0.81 23.49
C LEU A 15 0.92 0.98 22.53
N LEU A 16 2.15 0.82 23.04
CA LEU A 16 3.36 0.83 22.24
C LEU A 16 3.45 -0.41 21.32
N LEU A 17 3.09 -1.58 21.82
CA LEU A 17 3.06 -2.82 21.03
C LEU A 17 2.03 -2.77 19.90
N VAL A 18 0.86 -2.16 20.13
CA VAL A 18 -0.17 -1.96 19.09
C VAL A 18 0.32 -1.03 17.96
N ARG A 19 1.15 -0.01 18.26
CA ARG A 19 1.75 0.83 17.22
C ARG A 19 2.78 0.08 16.36
N LEU A 20 3.48 -0.88 16.95
CA LEU A 20 4.45 -1.73 16.24
C LEU A 20 3.77 -2.77 15.35
N TYR A 21 2.56 -3.19 15.70
CA TYR A 21 1.73 -4.09 14.91
C TYR A 21 0.81 -3.32 13.95
N THR A 22 1.37 -2.39 13.18
CA THR A 22 0.66 -1.90 12.00
C THR A 22 0.98 -2.85 10.86
N PRO A 23 -0.02 -3.55 10.27
CA PRO A 23 0.25 -4.37 9.11
C PRO A 23 0.87 -3.49 8.04
N SER A 24 1.99 -3.94 7.47
CA SER A 24 2.58 -3.33 6.29
C SER A 24 1.48 -3.21 5.24
N ALA A 25 1.14 -1.96 4.87
CA ALA A 25 0.15 -1.71 3.84
C ALA A 25 0.55 -2.45 2.55
N ILE A 26 -0.44 -2.81 1.73
CA ILE A 26 -0.17 -3.43 0.43
C ILE A 26 0.76 -2.50 -0.35
N GLU A 27 1.92 -3.03 -0.72
CA GLU A 27 2.90 -2.25 -1.48
C GLU A 27 2.30 -1.84 -2.83
N SER A 28 2.59 -0.61 -3.22
CA SER A 28 2.18 -0.07 -4.51
C SER A 28 3.36 0.63 -5.17
N PRO A 29 3.38 0.71 -6.51
CA PRO A 29 4.43 1.43 -7.22
C PRO A 29 4.50 2.87 -6.73
N GLN A 30 5.71 3.32 -6.41
CA GLN A 30 5.94 4.66 -5.88
C GLN A 30 5.90 5.71 -7.00
N TYR A 31 5.22 6.82 -6.74
CA TYR A 31 5.14 7.95 -7.65
C TYR A 31 5.10 9.29 -6.91
N THR A 32 5.36 10.38 -7.63
CA THR A 32 5.14 11.75 -7.17
C THR A 32 4.07 12.40 -8.05
N VAL A 33 3.08 13.04 -7.41
CA VAL A 33 2.08 13.84 -8.12
C VAL A 33 2.71 15.15 -8.53
N VAL A 34 2.82 15.36 -9.85
CA VAL A 34 3.41 16.58 -10.41
C VAL A 34 2.33 17.65 -10.59
N HIS A 35 1.11 17.23 -10.88
CA HIS A 35 -0.03 18.12 -11.09
C HIS A 35 -1.34 17.36 -10.87
N SER A 36 -2.37 18.06 -10.40
CA SER A 36 -3.69 17.49 -10.13
C SER A 36 -4.74 18.52 -10.53
N GLU A 37 -5.74 18.05 -11.27
CA GLU A 37 -6.93 18.79 -11.68
C GLU A 37 -8.18 18.04 -11.20
N SER A 38 -9.36 18.61 -11.46
CA SER A 38 -10.63 18.00 -11.03
C SER A 38 -10.93 16.64 -11.66
N ASP A 39 -10.40 16.38 -12.86
CA ASP A 39 -10.73 15.23 -13.70
C ASP A 39 -9.51 14.34 -14.01
N PHE A 40 -8.28 14.80 -13.69
CA PHE A 40 -7.07 14.00 -13.88
C PHE A 40 -5.93 14.34 -12.92
N GLU A 41 -4.92 13.47 -12.92
CA GLU A 41 -3.67 13.65 -12.18
C GLU A 41 -2.47 13.25 -13.04
N VAL A 42 -1.36 13.98 -12.91
CA VAL A 42 -0.08 13.68 -13.55
C VAL A 42 0.86 13.04 -12.53
N ARG A 43 1.18 11.75 -12.74
CA ARG A 43 2.04 10.94 -11.86
C ARG A 43 3.40 10.65 -12.50
N LEU A 44 4.48 11.01 -11.82
CA LEU A 44 5.84 10.58 -12.17
C LEU A 44 6.20 9.33 -11.37
N TYR A 45 6.20 8.18 -12.04
CA TYR A 45 6.59 6.90 -11.45
C TYR A 45 8.11 6.76 -11.36
N ARG A 46 8.58 6.13 -10.28
CA ARG A 46 9.99 5.72 -10.16
C ARG A 46 10.28 4.49 -11.01
N GLU A 47 11.55 4.29 -11.33
CA GLU A 47 12.01 3.03 -11.94
C GLU A 47 11.59 1.84 -11.07
N SER A 48 10.93 0.88 -11.70
CA SER A 48 10.34 -0.29 -11.06
C SER A 48 10.35 -1.47 -12.04
N VAL A 49 10.37 -2.68 -11.50
CA VAL A 49 10.28 -3.91 -12.30
C VAL A 49 8.84 -4.42 -12.27
N TRP A 50 8.35 -4.89 -13.41
CA TRP A 50 6.99 -5.40 -13.58
C TRP A 50 7.02 -6.78 -14.23
N MET A 51 6.11 -7.65 -13.79
CA MET A 51 5.80 -8.90 -14.48
C MET A 51 4.78 -8.62 -15.58
N SER A 52 4.99 -9.18 -16.78
CA SER A 52 4.09 -8.98 -17.92
C SER A 52 3.79 -10.30 -18.62
N ALA A 53 2.58 -10.40 -19.18
CA ALA A 53 2.09 -11.59 -19.89
C ALA A 53 1.45 -11.16 -21.22
N PRO A 54 2.22 -11.08 -22.33
CA PRO A 54 1.68 -10.66 -23.63
C PRO A 54 0.69 -11.71 -24.19
N THR A 55 -0.25 -11.24 -25.02
CA THR A 55 -1.29 -12.05 -25.66
C THR A 55 -1.73 -11.44 -27.00
N ASP A 56 -2.14 -12.29 -27.93
CA ASP A 56 -2.67 -11.91 -29.25
C ASP A 56 -4.22 -11.80 -29.28
N GLU A 57 -4.87 -11.91 -28.11
CA GLU A 57 -6.31 -11.79 -27.97
C GLU A 57 -6.79 -10.35 -28.23
N ILE A 58 -7.87 -10.20 -29.01
CA ILE A 58 -8.42 -8.89 -29.40
C ILE A 58 -9.31 -8.31 -28.29
N SER A 59 -9.95 -9.17 -27.49
CA SER A 59 -10.79 -8.74 -26.38
C SER A 59 -9.96 -8.33 -25.17
N PHE A 60 -10.04 -7.05 -24.78
CA PHE A 60 -9.37 -6.53 -23.59
C PHE A 60 -9.74 -7.29 -22.31
N GLU A 61 -11.02 -7.65 -22.15
CA GLU A 61 -11.51 -8.39 -20.98
C GLU A 61 -10.86 -9.78 -20.88
N LYS A 62 -10.90 -10.55 -21.98
CA LYS A 62 -10.32 -11.90 -22.02
C LYS A 62 -8.80 -11.85 -21.87
N ALA A 63 -8.15 -10.92 -22.56
CA ALA A 63 -6.70 -10.69 -22.47
C ALA A 63 -6.27 -10.42 -21.03
N THR A 64 -6.97 -9.53 -20.33
CA THR A 64 -6.66 -9.18 -18.92
C THR A 64 -6.88 -10.37 -17.99
N LYS A 65 -8.01 -11.08 -18.14
CA LYS A 65 -8.33 -12.25 -17.30
C LYS A 65 -7.30 -13.37 -17.47
N PHE A 66 -6.96 -13.73 -18.70
CA PHE A 66 -6.00 -14.80 -18.95
C PHE A 66 -4.57 -14.39 -18.59
N GLY A 67 -4.19 -13.14 -18.85
CA GLY A 67 -2.88 -12.61 -18.47
C GLY A 67 -2.66 -12.59 -16.95
N PHE A 68 -3.68 -12.22 -16.17
CA PHE A 68 -3.60 -12.19 -14.71
C PHE A 68 -3.38 -13.57 -14.07
N HIS A 69 -3.80 -14.65 -14.73
CA HIS A 69 -3.64 -16.02 -14.21
C HIS A 69 -2.33 -16.71 -14.61
N ARG A 70 -1.44 -16.03 -15.34
CA ARG A 70 -0.12 -16.54 -15.76
C ARG A 70 0.98 -16.02 -14.86
#